data_AF-D8PDS8-F1
#
_entry.id   AF-D8PDS8-F1
#
_cell.length_a   1.000
_cell.length_b   1.000
_cell.length_c   1.000
_cell.angle_alpha   90.00
_cell.angle_beta   90.00
_cell.angle_gamma   90.00
#
_symmetry.space_group_name_H-M   'P 1'
#
loop_
_entity.id
_entity.type
_entity.pdbx_description
1 polymer ?
#
loop_
_entity_poly.entity_id
_entity_poly.type
_entity_poly.pdbx_seq_one_letter_code
_entity_poly.pdbx_strand_id
1 'polypeptide(L)'
;MRRTVVAGQLLAAALVVCMALNGQAQVMGEEAELDRLRAKAEDAMGNDDAETAAMSMGRAALMAAQLSKRQTEPAPRQTFTATEHLYRSQEHGYRAIALFRRAGGELPASAGVCGSLQLAQLELRHAQETLSQPDDTEGKNTASPRRKAAQQSMEDWSIVLDSIQGDFRCPS
;
A
#
# COMPACT_ATOMS: atom_id res chain seq x y z
N MET A 1 -31.71 -5.53 -45.88
CA MET A 1 -30.29 -5.21 -45.57
C MET A 1 -30.10 -4.15 -44.49
N ARG A 2 -30.88 -3.04 -44.41
CA ARG A 2 -30.70 -2.03 -43.33
C ARG A 2 -30.97 -2.55 -41.90
N ARG A 3 -31.95 -3.43 -41.68
CA ARG A 3 -32.32 -3.95 -40.35
C ARG A 3 -31.26 -4.88 -39.72
N THR A 4 -30.57 -5.68 -40.52
CA THR A 4 -29.52 -6.61 -40.03
C THR A 4 -28.25 -5.88 -39.62
N VAL A 5 -27.91 -4.77 -40.29
CA VAL A 5 -26.75 -3.92 -39.94
C VAL A 5 -26.98 -3.19 -38.61
N VAL A 6 -28.19 -2.67 -38.38
CA VAL A 6 -28.54 -1.98 -37.13
C VAL A 6 -28.54 -2.94 -35.93
N ALA A 7 -29.06 -4.17 -36.11
CA ALA A 7 -29.02 -5.19 -35.06
C ALA A 7 -27.59 -5.62 -34.70
N GLY A 8 -26.70 -5.76 -35.69
CA GLY A 8 -25.29 -6.07 -35.46
C GLY A 8 -24.53 -4.96 -34.73
N GLN A 9 -24.83 -3.69 -35.03
CA GLN A 9 -24.21 -2.55 -34.33
C GLN A 9 -24.67 -2.41 -32.88
N LEU A 10 -25.95 -2.68 -32.59
CA LEU A 10 -26.47 -2.68 -31.22
C LEU A 10 -25.87 -3.81 -30.38
N LEU A 11 -25.68 -5.00 -30.97
CA LEU A 11 -25.04 -6.12 -30.29
C LEU A 11 -23.57 -5.84 -29.97
N ALA A 12 -22.84 -5.24 -30.92
CA ALA A 12 -21.44 -4.86 -30.74
C ALA A 12 -21.29 -3.78 -29.65
N ALA A 13 -22.17 -2.78 -29.64
CA ALA A 13 -22.17 -1.74 -28.61
C ALA A 13 -22.48 -2.32 -27.22
N ALA A 14 -23.44 -3.24 -27.10
CA ALA A 14 -23.75 -3.91 -25.84
C ALA A 14 -22.57 -4.74 -25.31
N LEU A 15 -21.84 -5.43 -26.19
CA LEU A 15 -20.67 -6.22 -25.81
C LEU A 15 -19.54 -5.35 -25.25
N VAL A 16 -19.29 -4.19 -25.87
CA VAL A 16 -18.25 -3.23 -25.42
C VAL A 16 -18.62 -2.62 -24.06
N VAL A 17 -19.89 -2.27 -23.85
CA VAL A 17 -20.37 -1.75 -22.56
C VAL A 17 -20.22 -2.78 -21.43
N CYS A 18 -20.53 -4.05 -21.69
CA CYS A 18 -20.36 -5.13 -20.70
C CYS A 18 -18.89 -5.32 -20.30
N MET A 19 -17.95 -5.24 -21.25
CA MET A 19 -16.52 -5.36 -20.94
C MET A 19 -16.00 -4.18 -20.10
N ALA A 20 -16.47 -2.96 -20.37
CA ALA A 20 -16.09 -1.78 -19.60
C ALA A 20 -16.58 -1.84 -18.14
N LEU A 21 -17.82 -2.32 -17.92
CA LEU A 21 -18.38 -2.47 -16.56
C LEU A 21 -17.61 -3.47 -15.70
N ASN A 22 -17.20 -4.60 -16.29
CA ASN A 22 -16.45 -5.64 -15.58
C ASN A 22 -15.09 -5.14 -15.08
N GLY A 23 -14.41 -4.30 -15.88
CA GLY A 23 -13.13 -3.71 -15.50
C GLY A 23 -13.24 -2.79 -14.28
N GLN A 24 -14.29 -1.96 -14.22
CA GLN A 24 -14.54 -1.06 -13.08
C GLN A 24 -14.90 -1.84 -11.80
N ALA A 25 -15.73 -2.88 -11.92
CA ALA A 25 -16.09 -3.74 -10.80
C ALA A 25 -14.89 -4.50 -10.22
N GLN A 26 -13.95 -4.94 -11.07
CA GLN A 26 -12.75 -5.63 -10.63
C GLN A 26 -11.81 -4.70 -9.84
N VAL A 27 -11.62 -3.45 -10.28
CA VAL A 27 -10.78 -2.48 -9.57
C VAL A 27 -11.40 -2.12 -8.21
N MET A 28 -12.72 -1.93 -8.13
CA MET A 28 -13.41 -1.71 -6.86
C MET A 28 -13.23 -2.88 -5.88
N GLY A 29 -13.25 -4.12 -6.37
CA GLY A 29 -13.00 -5.31 -5.54
C GLY A 29 -11.55 -5.41 -5.04
N GLU A 30 -10.59 -5.02 -5.87
CA GLU A 30 -9.15 -5.02 -5.52
C GLU A 30 -8.83 -3.93 -4.48
N GLU A 31 -9.44 -2.74 -4.59
CA GLU A 31 -9.32 -1.69 -3.57
C GLU A 31 -9.95 -2.11 -2.24
N ALA A 32 -11.10 -2.79 -2.26
CA ALA A 32 -11.71 -3.31 -1.05
C ALA A 32 -10.87 -4.42 -0.39
N GLU A 33 -10.22 -5.29 -1.19
CA GLU A 33 -9.27 -6.28 -0.67
C GLU A 33 -8.02 -5.59 -0.10
N LEU A 34 -7.55 -4.49 -0.69
CA LEU A 34 -6.44 -3.71 -0.14
C LEU A 34 -6.77 -3.22 1.28
N ASP A 35 -7.94 -2.60 1.45
CA ASP A 35 -8.39 -2.10 2.76
C ASP A 35 -8.59 -3.24 3.76
N ARG A 36 -9.09 -4.40 3.30
CA ARG A 36 -9.20 -5.60 4.13
C ARG A 36 -7.84 -6.11 4.61
N LEU A 37 -6.83 -6.12 3.76
CA LEU A 37 -5.48 -6.59 4.11
C LEU A 37 -4.83 -5.68 5.14
N ARG A 38 -5.02 -4.37 4.99
CA ARG A 38 -4.59 -3.39 5.98
C ARG A 38 -5.27 -3.62 7.33
N ALA A 39 -6.60 -3.69 7.36
CA ALA A 39 -7.34 -3.93 8.59
C ALA A 39 -6.92 -5.25 9.25
N LYS A 40 -6.73 -6.31 8.47
CA LYS A 40 -6.23 -7.60 8.97
C LYS A 40 -4.84 -7.48 9.62
N ALA A 41 -3.96 -6.66 9.07
CA ALA A 41 -2.64 -6.44 9.65
C ALA A 41 -2.71 -5.65 10.97
N GLU A 42 -3.56 -4.61 11.02
CA GLU A 42 -3.81 -3.82 12.23
C GLU A 42 -4.44 -4.69 13.34
N ASP A 43 -5.44 -5.52 12.99
CA ASP A 43 -6.05 -6.49 13.91
C ASP A 43 -5.04 -7.51 14.42
N ALA A 44 -4.16 -8.02 13.55
CA ALA A 44 -3.12 -8.97 13.94
C ALA A 44 -2.13 -8.33 14.93
N MET A 45 -1.70 -7.08 14.69
CA MET A 45 -0.89 -6.34 15.64
C MET A 45 -1.58 -6.10 16.97
N GLY A 46 -2.87 -5.75 16.95
CA GLY A 46 -3.68 -5.58 18.16
C GLY A 46 -3.79 -6.86 19.00
N ASN A 47 -3.59 -8.02 18.37
CA ASN A 47 -3.53 -9.33 19.02
C ASN A 47 -2.10 -9.84 19.26
N ASP A 48 -1.11 -8.94 19.21
CA ASP A 48 0.32 -9.24 19.40
C ASP A 48 0.94 -10.22 18.38
N ASP A 49 0.28 -10.44 17.25
CA ASP A 49 0.77 -11.29 16.16
C ASP A 49 1.44 -10.45 15.07
N ALA A 50 2.66 -10.03 15.36
CA ALA A 50 3.47 -9.23 14.44
C ALA A 50 3.87 -9.99 13.16
N GLU A 51 3.93 -11.32 13.20
CA GLU A 51 4.24 -12.12 12.03
C GLU A 51 3.06 -12.10 11.04
N THR A 52 1.84 -12.36 11.51
CA THR A 52 0.64 -12.29 10.67
C THR A 52 0.39 -10.87 10.16
N ALA A 53 0.71 -9.85 10.96
CA ALA A 53 0.66 -8.46 10.53
C ALA A 53 1.61 -8.19 9.37
N ALA A 54 2.88 -8.60 9.49
CA ALA A 54 3.87 -8.47 8.43
C ALA A 54 3.42 -9.17 7.13
N MET A 55 2.92 -10.40 7.22
CA MET A 55 2.43 -11.14 6.05
C MET A 55 1.23 -10.44 5.38
N SER A 56 0.27 -9.96 6.16
CA SER A 56 -0.93 -9.30 5.64
C SER A 56 -0.58 -7.97 4.98
N MET A 57 0.33 -7.20 5.58
CA MET A 57 0.80 -5.94 5.03
C MET A 57 1.66 -6.14 3.77
N GLY A 58 2.49 -7.19 3.72
CA GLY A 58 3.23 -7.56 2.51
C GLY A 58 2.30 -7.92 1.34
N ARG A 59 1.17 -8.58 1.61
CA ARG A 59 0.12 -8.80 0.60
C ARG A 59 -0.55 -7.49 0.19
N ALA A 60 -0.79 -6.58 1.14
CA ALA A 60 -1.34 -5.26 0.84
C ALA A 60 -0.41 -4.47 -0.09
N ALA A 61 0.90 -4.50 0.15
CA ALA A 61 1.89 -3.86 -0.70
C ALA A 61 1.85 -4.39 -2.14
N LEU A 62 1.78 -5.72 -2.32
CA LEU A 62 1.63 -6.33 -3.65
C LEU A 62 0.33 -5.92 -4.35
N MET A 63 -0.77 -5.81 -3.60
CA MET A 63 -2.05 -5.35 -4.13
C MET A 63 -1.98 -3.87 -4.56
N ALA A 64 -1.35 -3.01 -3.76
CA ALA A 64 -1.12 -1.61 -4.11
C ALA A 64 -0.27 -1.49 -5.39
N ALA A 65 0.79 -2.29 -5.52
CA ALA A 65 1.62 -2.35 -6.73
C ALA A 65 0.80 -2.74 -7.98
N GLN A 66 -0.10 -3.73 -7.84
CA GLN A 66 -1.00 -4.16 -8.90
C GLN A 66 -2.00 -3.06 -9.28
N LEU A 67 -2.59 -2.40 -8.28
CA LEU A 67 -3.53 -1.30 -8.49
C LEU A 67 -2.85 -0.13 -9.20
N SER A 68 -1.61 0.23 -8.82
CA SER A 68 -0.82 1.27 -9.51
C SER A 68 -0.68 0.98 -11.01
N LYS A 69 -0.31 -0.25 -11.38
CA LYS A 69 -0.15 -0.67 -12.79
C LYS A 69 -1.44 -0.57 -13.61
N ARG A 70 -2.61 -0.60 -12.96
CA ARG A 70 -3.92 -0.49 -13.61
C ARG A 70 -4.40 0.94 -13.78
N GLN A 71 -3.80 1.90 -13.08
CA GLN A 71 -4.16 3.30 -13.22
C GLN A 71 -3.62 3.89 -14.51
N THR A 72 -4.48 4.58 -15.26
CA THR A 72 -4.10 5.33 -16.47
C THR A 72 -3.66 6.76 -16.11
N GLU A 73 -4.34 7.37 -15.15
CA GLU A 73 -4.05 8.73 -14.68
C GLU A 73 -2.80 8.77 -13.76
N PRO A 74 -1.94 9.82 -13.88
CA PRO A 74 -0.73 9.96 -13.07
C PRO A 74 -0.99 10.00 -11.56
N ALA A 75 -1.94 10.80 -11.10
CA ALA A 75 -2.21 11.01 -9.67
C ALA A 75 -2.61 9.74 -8.89
N PRO A 76 -3.60 8.94 -9.32
CA PRO A 76 -3.90 7.69 -8.62
C PRO A 76 -2.77 6.67 -8.76
N ARG A 77 -2.06 6.63 -9.90
CA ARG A 77 -0.88 5.77 -10.06
C ARG A 77 0.19 6.10 -9.02
N GLN A 78 0.57 7.37 -8.91
CA GLN A 78 1.54 7.88 -7.94
C GLN A 78 1.09 7.56 -6.51
N THR A 79 -0.19 7.75 -6.20
CA THR A 79 -0.77 7.43 -4.88
C THR A 79 -0.62 5.94 -4.54
N PHE A 80 -0.92 5.04 -5.47
CA PHE A 80 -0.77 3.61 -5.23
C PHE A 80 0.69 3.14 -5.19
N THR A 81 1.57 3.72 -6.00
CA THR A 81 3.03 3.46 -5.91
C THR A 81 3.57 3.88 -4.55
N ALA A 82 3.17 5.05 -4.05
CA ALA A 82 3.55 5.49 -2.72
C ALA A 82 2.97 4.58 -1.63
N THR A 83 1.73 4.11 -1.81
CA THR A 83 1.08 3.17 -0.88
C THR A 83 1.78 1.81 -0.85
N GLU A 84 2.29 1.33 -1.98
CA GLU A 84 3.12 0.11 -2.04
C GLU A 84 4.35 0.26 -1.13
N HIS A 85 5.14 1.33 -1.31
CA HIS A 85 6.32 1.60 -0.51
C HIS A 85 5.98 1.78 0.98
N LEU A 86 4.90 2.49 1.29
CA LEU A 86 4.41 2.62 2.65
C LEU A 86 4.10 1.23 3.25
N TYR A 87 3.36 0.38 2.57
CA TYR A 87 3.05 -0.96 3.10
C TYR A 87 4.26 -1.89 3.16
N ARG A 88 5.26 -1.73 2.30
CA ARG A 88 6.57 -2.41 2.45
C ARG A 88 7.29 -1.96 3.70
N SER A 89 7.26 -0.65 4.00
CA SER A 89 7.81 -0.12 5.24
C SER A 89 7.17 -0.77 6.47
N GLN A 90 5.84 -0.82 6.49
CA GLN A 90 5.08 -1.41 7.59
C GLN A 90 5.34 -2.92 7.72
N GLU A 91 5.41 -3.66 6.60
CA GLU A 91 5.80 -5.08 6.58
C GLU A 91 7.15 -5.30 7.26
N HIS A 92 8.16 -4.51 6.89
CA HIS A 92 9.49 -4.60 7.47
C HIS A 92 9.52 -4.21 8.96
N GLY A 93 8.75 -3.19 9.37
CA GLY A 93 8.60 -2.80 10.76
C GLY A 93 7.97 -3.90 11.62
N TYR A 94 6.87 -4.49 11.15
CA TYR A 94 6.23 -5.62 11.82
C TYR A 94 7.13 -6.86 11.86
N ARG A 95 7.85 -7.15 10.77
CA ARG A 95 8.84 -8.23 10.76
C ARG A 95 9.95 -8.00 11.79
N ALA A 96 10.44 -6.76 11.94
CA ALA A 96 11.44 -6.44 12.96
C ALA A 96 10.91 -6.75 14.37
N ILE A 97 9.66 -6.37 14.66
CA ILE A 97 8.99 -6.68 15.94
C ILE A 97 8.88 -8.19 16.14
N ALA A 98 8.42 -8.93 15.12
CA ALA A 98 8.29 -10.39 15.19
C ALA A 98 9.64 -11.08 15.45
N LEU A 99 10.71 -10.65 14.76
CA LEU A 99 12.06 -11.15 14.96
C LEU A 99 12.59 -10.85 16.36
N PHE A 100 12.37 -9.63 16.86
CA PHE A 100 12.79 -9.23 18.21
C PHE A 100 12.10 -10.06 19.29
N ARG A 101 10.77 -10.22 19.19
CA ARG A 101 9.98 -11.07 20.09
C ARG A 101 10.43 -12.52 20.06
N ARG A 102 10.69 -13.06 18.86
CA ARG A 102 11.18 -14.45 18.69
C ARG A 102 12.56 -14.66 19.30
N ALA A 103 13.41 -13.63 19.31
CA ALA A 103 14.72 -13.65 19.95
C ALA A 103 14.67 -13.41 21.48
N GLY A 104 13.48 -13.34 22.08
CA GLY A 104 13.32 -13.13 23.53
C GLY A 104 13.41 -11.67 23.97
N GLY A 105 13.45 -10.71 23.04
CA GLY A 105 13.52 -9.28 23.34
C GLY A 105 14.85 -8.81 23.93
N GLU A 106 15.95 -9.52 23.63
CA GLU A 106 17.27 -9.16 24.11
C GLU A 106 17.79 -7.86 23.47
N LEU A 107 18.39 -7.00 24.30
CA LEU A 107 18.96 -5.72 23.87
C LEU A 107 20.49 -5.74 23.97
N PRO A 108 21.22 -5.13 23.01
CA PRO A 108 20.70 -4.54 21.77
C PRO A 108 20.12 -5.60 20.82
N ALA A 109 19.16 -5.21 19.99
CA ALA A 109 18.55 -6.15 19.06
C ALA A 109 19.57 -6.70 18.06
N SER A 110 19.27 -7.88 17.51
CA SER A 110 20.16 -8.55 16.56
C SER A 110 20.28 -7.78 15.24
N ALA A 111 21.35 -8.05 14.49
CA ALA A 111 21.57 -7.46 13.18
C ALA A 111 20.40 -7.69 12.20
N GLY A 112 19.69 -8.83 12.31
CA GLY A 112 18.50 -9.12 11.49
C GLY A 112 17.30 -8.23 11.83
N VAL A 113 17.11 -7.90 13.11
CA VAL A 113 16.07 -6.96 13.56
C VAL A 113 16.39 -5.55 13.05
N CYS A 114 17.61 -5.06 13.31
CA CYS A 114 18.01 -3.73 12.90
C CYS A 114 18.07 -3.56 11.38
N GLY A 115 18.50 -4.60 10.64
CA GLY A 115 18.46 -4.60 9.18
C GLY A 115 17.03 -4.53 8.64
N SER A 116 16.06 -5.19 9.31
CA SER A 116 14.64 -5.07 8.94
C SER A 116 14.12 -3.65 9.17
N LEU A 117 14.50 -2.98 10.27
CA LEU A 117 14.13 -1.58 10.50
C LEU A 117 14.75 -0.63 9.48
N GLN A 118 16.00 -0.86 9.08
CA GLN A 118 16.65 -0.06 8.05
C GLN A 118 15.92 -0.16 6.70
N LEU A 119 15.46 -1.36 6.33
CA LEU A 119 14.60 -1.55 5.15
C LEU A 119 13.26 -0.84 5.32
N ALA A 120 12.66 -0.90 6.52
CA ALA A 120 11.42 -0.17 6.79
C ALA A 120 11.56 1.34 6.56
N GLN A 121 12.64 1.93 7.06
CA GLN A 121 12.94 3.36 6.89
C GLN A 121 13.24 3.73 5.44
N LEU A 122 13.95 2.88 4.71
CA LEU A 122 14.23 3.07 3.29
C LEU A 122 12.94 3.15 2.48
N GLU A 123 12.04 2.18 2.68
CA GLU A 123 10.75 2.12 1.99
C GLU A 123 9.83 3.29 2.38
N LEU A 124 9.86 3.72 3.65
CA LEU A 124 9.11 4.90 4.07
C LEU A 124 9.58 6.15 3.33
N ARG A 125 10.89 6.31 3.16
CA ARG A 125 11.48 7.42 2.42
C ARG A 125 11.08 7.38 0.95
N HIS A 126 11.12 6.22 0.30
CA HIS A 126 10.64 6.07 -1.08
C HIS A 126 9.15 6.48 -1.21
N ALA A 127 8.32 6.12 -0.22
CA ALA A 127 6.91 6.50 -0.20
C ALA A 127 6.74 8.03 -0.11
N GLN A 128 7.48 8.69 0.79
CA GLN A 128 7.49 10.14 0.96
C GLN A 128 8.00 10.87 -0.28
N GLU A 129 9.10 10.41 -0.88
CA GLU A 129 9.67 10.96 -2.11
C GLU A 129 8.68 10.85 -3.27
N THR A 130 7.98 9.71 -3.39
CA THR A 130 6.97 9.49 -4.43
C THR A 130 5.83 10.50 -4.33
N LEU A 131 5.35 10.84 -3.13
CA LEU A 131 4.30 11.86 -2.95
C LEU A 131 4.81 13.30 -2.90
N SER A 132 6.11 13.52 -2.75
CA SER A 132 6.70 14.86 -2.77
C SER A 132 6.90 15.40 -4.19
N GLN A 133 6.88 14.52 -5.19
CA GLN A 133 6.98 14.94 -6.59
C GLN A 133 5.70 15.67 -7.03
N PRO A 134 5.82 16.87 -7.62
CA PRO A 134 4.67 17.60 -8.14
C PRO A 134 4.02 16.78 -9.24
N ASP A 135 2.70 16.57 -9.12
CA ASP A 135 1.91 15.94 -10.16
C ASP A 135 1.34 17.07 -11.03
N ASP A 136 1.77 17.15 -12.29
CA ASP A 136 1.37 18.20 -13.25
C ASP A 136 -0.16 18.22 -13.48
N THR A 137 -0.86 17.19 -12.99
CA THR A 137 -2.31 16.99 -13.12
C THR A 137 -3.13 17.40 -11.88
N GLU A 138 -2.50 17.64 -10.72
CA GLU A 138 -3.24 18.09 -9.53
C GLU A 138 -3.50 19.60 -9.61
N GLY A 139 -4.69 19.96 -10.09
CA GLY A 139 -5.26 21.29 -9.86
C GLY A 139 -5.19 21.62 -8.36
N LYS A 140 -4.68 22.82 -8.08
CA LYS A 140 -4.17 23.38 -6.81
C LYS A 140 -4.88 23.12 -5.48
N ASN A 141 -5.95 22.32 -5.32
CA ASN A 141 -6.61 22.22 -4.00
C ASN A 141 -7.47 21.00 -3.64
N THR A 142 -7.40 19.86 -4.32
CA THR A 142 -8.09 18.65 -3.78
C THR A 142 -7.25 17.38 -3.96
N ALA A 143 -6.20 17.25 -3.17
CA ALA A 143 -5.55 15.95 -2.95
C ALA A 143 -6.61 14.92 -2.56
N SER A 144 -6.62 13.77 -3.23
CA SER A 144 -7.60 12.71 -2.99
C SER A 144 -7.59 12.30 -1.50
N PRO A 145 -8.73 11.87 -0.92
CA PRO A 145 -8.78 11.39 0.46
C PRO A 145 -7.74 10.29 0.74
N ARG A 146 -7.51 9.40 -0.23
CA ARG A 146 -6.50 8.34 -0.13
C ARG A 146 -5.07 8.88 -0.09
N ARG A 147 -4.74 9.89 -0.90
CA ARG A 147 -3.43 10.56 -0.86
C ARG A 147 -3.18 11.18 0.51
N LYS A 148 -4.17 11.91 1.06
CA LYS A 148 -4.07 12.50 2.40
C LYS A 148 -3.91 11.43 3.49
N ALA A 149 -4.66 10.34 3.41
CA ALA A 149 -4.55 9.23 4.35
C ALA A 149 -3.17 8.55 4.28
N ALA A 150 -2.61 8.40 3.07
CA ALA A 150 -1.27 7.87 2.88
C ALA A 150 -0.20 8.81 3.46
N GLN A 151 -0.32 10.13 3.25
CA GLN A 151 0.58 11.12 3.83
C GLN A 151 0.55 11.07 5.37
N GLN A 152 -0.63 11.10 5.98
CA GLN A 152 -0.76 10.98 7.42
C GLN A 152 -0.15 9.67 7.92
N SER A 153 -0.43 8.55 7.26
CA SER A 153 0.13 7.26 7.65
C SER A 153 1.66 7.23 7.51
N MET A 154 2.27 7.98 6.60
CA MET A 154 3.73 8.08 6.51
C MET A 154 4.32 8.85 7.69
N GLU A 155 3.66 9.92 8.13
CA GLU A 155 4.06 10.71 9.30
C GLU A 155 3.94 9.88 10.59
N ASP A 156 2.82 9.17 10.75
CA ASP A 156 2.60 8.29 11.90
C ASP A 156 3.68 7.19 11.93
N TRP A 157 3.99 6.61 10.77
CA TRP A 157 4.99 5.55 10.69
C TRP A 157 6.43 6.01 10.83
N SER A 158 6.78 7.26 10.50
CA SER A 158 8.11 7.77 10.82
C SER A 158 8.32 7.81 12.32
N ILE A 159 7.31 8.27 13.08
CA ILE A 159 7.36 8.30 14.55
C ILE A 159 7.47 6.88 15.11
N VAL A 160 6.67 5.94 14.58
CA VAL A 160 6.70 4.54 15.02
C VAL A 160 8.07 3.91 14.77
N LEU A 161 8.64 4.05 13.58
CA LEU A 161 9.93 3.45 13.26
C LEU A 161 11.07 4.04 14.07
N ASP A 162 11.07 5.36 14.30
CA ASP A 162 12.06 6.02 15.16
C ASP A 162 11.96 5.52 16.60
N SER A 163 10.74 5.35 17.13
CA SER A 163 10.51 4.76 18.45
C SER A 163 11.06 3.34 18.51
N ILE A 164 10.72 2.48 17.54
CA ILE A 164 11.19 1.08 17.53
C ILE A 164 12.71 1.02 17.42
N GLN A 165 13.34 1.86 16.60
CA GLN A 165 14.80 1.93 16.47
C GLN A 165 15.46 2.26 17.82
N GLY A 166 14.92 3.23 18.56
CA GLY A 166 15.38 3.60 19.90
C GLY A 166 15.17 2.48 20.92
N ASP A 167 13.96 1.91 20.96
CA ASP A 167 13.60 0.84 21.89
C ASP A 167 14.45 -0.41 21.69
N PHE A 168 14.72 -0.76 20.43
CA PHE A 168 15.53 -1.93 20.07
C PHE A 168 17.04 -1.66 20.12
N ARG A 169 17.45 -0.40 20.40
CA ARG A 169 18.83 0.07 20.44
C ARG A 169 19.60 -0.24 19.16
N CYS A 170 18.92 -0.07 18.02
CA CYS A 170 19.55 -0.20 16.72
C CYS A 170 20.43 1.02 16.43
N PRO A 171 21.57 0.86 15.75
CA PRO A 171 22.41 1.98 15.37
C PRO A 171 21.66 2.92 14.43
N SER A 172 21.92 4.23 14.58
CA SER A 172 21.47 5.30 13.71
C SER A 172 22.35 5.46 12.48
#